data_AF-A0A1V4X6B5-F1
#
_entry.id   AF-A0A1V4X6B5-F1
#
_cell.length_a   1.000
_cell.length_b   1.000
_cell.length_c   1.000
_cell.angle_alpha   90.00
_cell.angle_beta   90.00
_cell.angle_gamma   90.00
#
_symmetry.space_group_name_H-M   'P 1'
#
loop_
_entity.id
_entity.type
_entity.pdbx_description
1 polymer ?
#
loop_
_entity_poly.entity_id
_entity_poly.type
_entity_poly.pdbx_seq_one_letter_code
_entity_poly.pdbx_strand_id
1 'polypeptide(L)'
;MIPFKAPLFGLQELAFTKMEGTLDLESGRLKVHRLQVTGDTLQGEFQGAIRLGADLSQSRIALRGDVNIPAAGPERFAVEVGGTVSSPVVTPL
;
A
#
# COMPACT_ATOMS: atom_id res chain seq x y z
N MET A 1 -0.72 9.85 -2.50
CA MET A 1 -0.50 9.88 -1.03
C MET A 1 -1.58 9.06 -0.37
N ILE A 2 -1.24 8.26 0.63
CA ILE A 2 -2.19 7.41 1.38
C ILE A 2 -1.96 7.65 2.88
N PRO A 3 -2.98 8.04 3.66
CA PRO A 3 -2.79 8.32 5.08
C PRO A 3 -2.45 7.07 5.89
N PHE A 4 -1.62 7.22 6.92
CA PHE A 4 -1.49 6.22 7.96
C PHE A 4 -2.62 6.38 9.00
N LYS A 5 -3.18 5.26 9.47
CA LYS A 5 -4.15 5.24 10.55
C LYS A 5 -3.56 5.72 11.88
N ALA A 6 -2.28 5.43 12.11
CA ALA A 6 -1.48 5.93 13.21
C ALA A 6 -0.09 6.33 12.66
N PRO A 7 0.53 7.43 13.12
CA PRO A 7 1.80 7.89 12.58
C PRO A 7 2.89 6.82 12.65
N LEU A 8 3.68 6.70 11.59
CA LEU A 8 4.83 5.81 11.52
C LEU A 8 6.11 6.66 11.53
N PHE A 9 6.84 6.69 12.66
CA PHE A 9 8.05 7.52 12.84
C PHE A 9 7.86 9.00 12.44
N GLY A 10 6.74 9.60 12.84
CA GLY A 10 6.42 11.00 12.52
C GLY A 10 5.88 11.21 11.09
N LEU A 11 5.87 10.18 10.24
CA LEU A 11 5.19 10.22 8.95
C LEU A 11 3.69 10.02 9.16
N GLN A 12 2.90 10.90 8.55
CA GLN A 12 1.44 10.86 8.60
C GLN A 12 0.84 10.16 7.37
N GLU A 13 1.63 10.01 6.32
CA GLU A 13 1.18 9.42 5.06
C GLU A 13 2.30 8.69 4.33
N LEU A 14 1.89 7.73 3.51
CA LEU A 14 2.69 7.08 2.50
C LEU A 14 2.66 7.94 1.23
N ALA A 15 3.73 8.69 1.01
CA ALA A 15 3.97 9.45 -0.22
C ALA A 15 4.96 8.70 -1.12
N PHE A 16 4.63 8.57 -2.40
CA PHE A 16 5.46 7.89 -3.39
C PHE A 16 5.36 8.60 -4.74
N THR A 17 6.43 8.55 -5.51
CA THR A 17 6.55 9.13 -6.86
C THR A 17 6.50 8.06 -7.94
N LYS A 18 6.81 6.81 -7.58
CA LYS A 18 6.79 5.65 -8.47
C LYS A 18 6.06 4.49 -7.84
N MET A 19 5.31 3.77 -8.67
CA MET A 19 4.67 2.50 -8.34
C MET A 19 4.87 1.53 -9.50
N GLU A 20 5.37 0.34 -9.21
CA GLU A 20 5.61 -0.73 -10.18
C GLU A 20 5.11 -2.05 -9.60
N GLY A 21 4.44 -2.87 -10.40
CA GLY A 21 3.95 -4.14 -9.89
C GLY A 21 3.52 -5.12 -10.95
N THR A 22 3.30 -6.34 -10.50
CA THR A 22 2.75 -7.44 -11.30
C THR A 22 1.41 -7.84 -10.69
N LEU A 23 0.36 -7.74 -11.51
CA LEU A 23 -1.01 -7.98 -11.11
C LEU A 23 -1.69 -8.91 -12.12
N ASP A 24 -2.50 -9.85 -11.61
CA ASP A 24 -3.36 -10.69 -12.44
C ASP A 24 -4.83 -10.35 -12.15
N LEU A 25 -5.63 -10.26 -13.22
CA LEU A 25 -7.07 -10.08 -13.12
C LEU A 25 -7.78 -11.42 -13.24
N GLU A 26 -8.47 -11.84 -12.18
CA GLU A 26 -9.23 -13.08 -12.16
C GLU A 26 -10.57 -12.87 -11.46
N SER A 27 -11.67 -13.16 -12.15
CA SER A 27 -13.03 -13.23 -11.55
C SER A 27 -13.42 -12.01 -10.68
N GLY A 28 -13.16 -10.79 -11.15
CA GLY A 28 -13.47 -9.56 -10.41
C GLY A 28 -12.52 -9.29 -9.23
N ARG A 29 -11.34 -9.90 -9.22
CA ARG A 29 -10.28 -9.64 -8.25
C ARG A 29 -8.97 -9.36 -8.98
N LEU A 30 -8.29 -8.28 -8.59
CA LEU A 30 -6.89 -8.08 -8.94
C LEU A 30 -6.05 -8.75 -7.87
N LYS A 31 -5.33 -9.81 -8.24
CA LYS A 31 -4.30 -10.41 -7.38
C LYS A 31 -3.02 -9.63 -7.57
N VAL A 32 -2.48 -9.09 -6.49
CA VAL A 32 -1.24 -8.33 -6.47
C VAL A 32 -0.13 -9.27 -5.98
N HIS A 33 0.73 -9.70 -6.89
CA HIS A 33 1.87 -10.56 -6.52
C HIS A 33 2.99 -9.75 -5.91
N ARG A 34 3.26 -8.59 -6.52
CA ARG A 34 4.27 -7.65 -6.05
C ARG A 34 3.87 -6.25 -6.48
N LEU A 35 3.89 -5.31 -5.55
CA LEU A 35 3.69 -3.90 -5.78
C LEU A 35 4.75 -3.13 -5.01
N GLN A 36 5.73 -2.62 -5.73
CA GLN A 36 6.78 -1.78 -5.19
C GLN A 36 6.39 -0.32 -5.33
N VAL A 37 6.51 0.43 -4.24
CA VAL A 37 6.38 1.90 -4.24
C VAL A 37 7.70 2.52 -3.84
N THR A 38 8.06 3.59 -4.52
CA THR A 38 9.26 4.37 -4.24
C THR A 38 8.87 5.82 -4.07
N GLY A 39 9.21 6.41 -2.93
CA GLY A 39 9.14 7.83 -2.65
C GLY A 39 10.46 8.36 -2.09
N ASP A 40 10.51 9.67 -1.89
CA ASP A 40 11.72 10.35 -1.41
C ASP A 40 12.05 9.99 0.05
N THR A 41 11.02 9.74 0.85
CA THR A 41 11.14 9.46 2.30
C THR A 41 10.87 8.00 2.66
N LEU A 42 10.22 7.23 1.78
CA LEU A 42 9.75 5.89 2.10
C LEU A 42 9.75 4.99 0.85
N GLN A 43 10.11 3.73 1.05
CA GLN A 43 10.02 2.66 0.05
C GLN A 43 9.19 1.51 0.60
N GLY A 44 8.31 0.94 -0.21
CA GLY A 44 7.42 -0.12 0.24
C GLY A 44 7.27 -1.23 -0.78
N GLU A 45 6.99 -2.43 -0.30
CA GLU A 45 6.67 -3.59 -1.12
C GLU A 45 5.43 -4.27 -0.55
N PHE A 46 4.41 -4.44 -1.39
CA PHE A 46 3.10 -4.96 -0.99
C PHE A 46 2.67 -6.13 -1.87
N GLN A 47 1.87 -7.00 -1.28
CA GLN A 47 1.19 -8.12 -1.94
C GLN A 47 -0.21 -8.30 -1.36
N GLY A 48 -1.09 -8.97 -2.09
CA GLY A 48 -2.44 -9.25 -1.63
C GLY A 48 -3.46 -9.19 -2.76
N ALA A 49 -4.59 -8.52 -2.53
CA ALA A 49 -5.62 -8.40 -3.54
C ALA A 49 -6.46 -7.13 -3.43
N ILE A 50 -7.06 -6.77 -4.55
CA ILE A 50 -8.10 -5.74 -4.64
C ILE A 50 -9.36 -6.42 -5.16
N ARG A 51 -10.44 -6.37 -4.39
CA ARG A 51 -11.75 -6.87 -4.82
C ARG A 51 -12.44 -5.77 -5.61
N LEU A 52 -12.69 -6.02 -6.89
CA LEU A 52 -13.27 -5.04 -7.78
C LEU A 52 -14.77 -4.89 -7.52
N GLY A 53 -15.20 -3.65 -7.32
CA GLY A 53 -16.60 -3.27 -7.31
C GLY A 53 -17.08 -2.91 -8.73
N ALA A 54 -18.40 -2.78 -8.90
CA ALA A 54 -18.96 -2.20 -10.12
C ALA A 54 -18.48 -0.75 -10.33
N ASP A 55 -18.37 0.00 -9.24
CA ASP A 55 -17.60 1.24 -9.18
C ASP A 55 -16.18 0.93 -8.70
N LEU A 56 -15.20 1.18 -9.57
CA LEU A 56 -13.79 0.95 -9.27
C LEU A 56 -13.31 1.77 -8.07
N SER A 57 -13.86 2.97 -7.84
CA SER A 57 -13.51 3.83 -6.71
C SER A 57 -13.86 3.20 -5.34
N GLN A 58 -14.85 2.31 -5.33
CA GLN A 58 -15.33 1.57 -4.15
C GLN A 58 -14.70 0.17 -4.03
N SER A 59 -13.80 -0.19 -4.94
CA SER A 59 -13.09 -1.46 -4.87
C SER A 59 -12.29 -1.55 -3.58
N ARG A 60 -12.36 -2.69 -2.89
CA ARG A 60 -11.78 -2.86 -1.56
C ARG A 60 -10.35 -3.37 -1.66
N ILE A 61 -9.45 -2.71 -0.95
CA ILE A 61 -8.03 -3.04 -0.91
C ILE A 61 -7.77 -3.96 0.28
N ALA A 62 -7.01 -5.02 0.06
CA ALA A 62 -6.48 -5.88 1.10
C ALA A 62 -5.03 -6.25 0.72
N LEU A 63 -4.12 -5.33 0.99
CA LEU A 63 -2.69 -5.54 0.78
C LEU A 63 -1.96 -5.59 2.12
N ARG A 64 -0.88 -6.35 2.15
CA ARG A 64 0.09 -6.39 3.26
C ARG A 64 1.48 -6.24 2.68
N GLY A 65 2.37 -5.66 3.45
CA GLY A 65 3.70 -5.40 2.98
C GLY A 65 4.59 -4.84 4.04
N ASP A 66 5.80 -4.52 3.63
CA ASP A 66 6.79 -3.87 4.46
C ASP A 66 7.09 -2.49 3.88
N VAL A 67 7.30 -1.52 4.76
CA VAL A 67 7.83 -0.20 4.41
C VAL A 67 9.15 0.04 5.11
N ASN A 68 10.07 0.68 4.40
CA ASN A 68 11.36 1.12 4.92
C ASN A 68 11.42 2.65 4.84
N ILE A 69 11.95 3.28 5.89
CA ILE A 69 12.25 4.71 5.94
C ILE A 69 13.78 4.83 5.93
N PRO A 70 14.42 5.10 4.77
CA PRO A 70 15.88 5.08 4.67
C PRO A 70 16.59 6.00 5.68
N ALA A 71 15.97 7.12 6.04
CA ALA A 71 16.49 8.06 7.04
C ALA A 71 16.45 7.53 8.48
N ALA A 72 15.60 6.54 8.78
CA ALA A 72 15.46 5.92 10.09
C ALA A 72 16.36 4.68 10.27
N GLY A 73 17.02 4.23 9.19
CA GLY A 73 17.88 3.05 9.19
C GLY A 73 17.41 1.96 8.23
N PRO A 74 17.93 0.72 8.35
CA PRO A 74 17.59 -0.40 7.48
C PRO A 74 16.31 -1.14 7.89
N GLU A 75 15.65 -0.71 8.97
CA GLU A 75 14.49 -1.39 9.53
C GLU A 75 13.29 -1.36 8.59
N ARG A 76 12.57 -2.48 8.57
CA ARG A 76 11.34 -2.64 7.80
C ARG A 76 10.16 -2.76 8.76
N PHE A 77 9.09 -2.05 8.44
CA PHE A 77 7.88 -2.01 9.23
C PHE A 77 6.75 -2.70 8.47
N ALA A 78 6.20 -3.74 9.07
CA ALA A 78 5.06 -4.43 8.52
C ALA A 78 3.82 -3.52 8.59
N VAL A 79 3.08 -3.43 7.49
CA VAL A 79 1.88 -2.61 7.38
C VAL A 79 0.82 -3.34 6.56
N GLU A 80 -0.44 -2.97 6.79
CA GLU A 80 -1.55 -3.32 5.92
C GLU A 80 -2.04 -2.09 5.16
N VAL A 81 -2.47 -2.27 3.92
CA VAL A 81 -3.23 -1.26 3.16
C VAL A 81 -4.65 -1.77 3.01
N GLY A 82 -5.59 -1.04 3.59
CA GLY A 82 -7.02 -1.33 3.56
C GLY A 82 -7.83 -0.17 2.98
N GLY A 83 -9.15 -0.24 3.17
CA GLY A 83 -10.09 0.78 2.69
C GLY A 83 -10.52 0.54 1.25
N THR A 84 -10.89 1.63 0.56
CA THR A 84 -11.29 1.61 -0.85
C THR A 84 -10.21 2.25 -1.72
N VAL A 85 -10.28 2.08 -3.04
CA VAL A 85 -9.39 2.77 -3.98
C VAL A 85 -9.46 4.30 -3.84
N SER A 86 -10.65 4.85 -3.57
CA SER A 86 -10.84 6.28 -3.33
C SER A 86 -10.45 6.76 -1.92
N SER A 87 -10.45 5.86 -0.94
CA SER A 87 -10.09 6.16 0.45
C SER A 87 -9.24 5.04 1.05
N PRO A 88 -7.99 4.90 0.57
CA PRO A 88 -7.07 3.91 1.11
C PRO A 88 -6.53 4.37 2.47
N VAL A 89 -6.17 3.42 3.32
CA VAL A 89 -5.52 3.70 4.61
C VAL A 89 -4.44 2.66 4.91
N VAL A 90 -3.29 3.12 5.41
CA VAL A 90 -2.20 2.25 5.84
C VAL A 90 -2.25 2.06 7.36
N THR A 91 -2.19 0.83 7.86
CA THR A 91 -2.18 0.52 9.29
C THR A 91 -0.90 -0.22 9.65
N PRO A 92 -0.08 0.31 10.58
CA PRO A 92 1.06 -0.43 11.13
C PRO A 92 0.61 -1.72 11.84
N LEU A 93 1.40 -2.78 11.71
CA LEU A 93 1.20 -4.08 12.37
C LEU A 93 2.03 -4.22 13.64
#